data_AF-A0A1B6DPY1-F1
#
_entry.id   AF-A0A1B6DPY1-F1
#
_cell.length_a   1.000
_cell.length_b   1.000
_cell.length_c   1.000
_cell.angle_alpha   90.00
_cell.angle_beta   90.00
_cell.angle_gamma   90.00
#
_symmetry.space_group_name_H-M   'P 1'
#
loop_
_entity.id
_entity.type
_entity.pdbx_description
1 polymer ?
#
loop_
_entity_poly.entity_id
_entity_poly.type
_entity_poly.pdbx_seq_one_letter_code
_entity_poly.pdbx_strand_id
1 'polypeptide(L)'
;MKVSFQEKLLTKIRESTNIMELANLINISLDLSSVALETTPPAMTSSTIELKSSSRSRSETRTSNTRRLSEECQQQPTLVPLPVTLEYDLRCVQAMTDIKTHIGYARAFVRLSLEKKLLSKHLRTLLSDTALLRSQYKRYAFLRCEEEKEQFLYHLLSLNAVDYNCFTNSYTNTRIPYRVAIFVAHRTNAASTSANCWITVSGTLGETQRVPISKGILEFVFHNKNLGLLTTVRIGHDNTGLSPKWMVEFIIVRNEITGHAYNFPCGRWLGRGIDDDSTERLLVGERIENVGERIKISTVPRVRSPSVPPPKRALPADDIQHMLGDCVNNIAKFYYRSSKENISSWTLLLCGETGLVSCLEQVFLHGFKSSRIFGRNLYVWDFIARVREEKDSSGEADDISRYYCHLVTKIQNSSHSLGKDGRFQLFVCLGVRDHMLHCCLLSVIAPSRSTLEMYDEISFFRDPYLLEYVAEMLQSLNNFDIILENSLTYSIS
;
A
#
# COMPACT_ATOMS: atom_id res chain seq x y z
N MET A 1 -20.96 -52.85 -15.18
CA MET A 1 -19.74 -52.29 -15.79
C MET A 1 -19.21 -51.23 -14.82
N LYS A 2 -18.33 -51.66 -13.91
CA LYS A 2 -17.58 -50.80 -12.97
C LYS A 2 -16.28 -50.43 -13.64
N VAL A 3 -15.87 -49.16 -13.56
CA VAL A 3 -14.69 -48.71 -12.79
C VAL A 3 -14.70 -47.17 -12.81
N SER A 4 -14.78 -46.58 -11.62
CA SER A 4 -14.64 -45.14 -11.35
C SER A 4 -13.18 -44.73 -11.51
N PHE A 5 -12.92 -43.56 -12.08
CA PHE A 5 -11.59 -42.98 -12.31
C PHE A 5 -10.78 -42.72 -11.02
N GLN A 6 -11.40 -42.79 -9.84
CA GLN A 6 -10.68 -42.97 -8.57
C GLN A 6 -9.73 -44.19 -8.61
N GLU A 7 -10.08 -45.26 -9.33
CA GLU A 7 -9.44 -46.58 -9.15
C GLU A 7 -8.13 -46.80 -9.94
N LYS A 8 -7.78 -46.03 -10.98
CA LYS A 8 -6.52 -46.24 -11.74
C LYS A 8 -5.33 -45.39 -11.28
N LEU A 9 -5.58 -44.21 -10.70
CA LEU A 9 -4.50 -43.34 -10.20
C LEU A 9 -4.15 -43.62 -8.73
N LEU A 10 -5.07 -44.26 -7.99
CA LEU A 10 -4.77 -45.02 -6.77
C LEU A 10 -3.83 -46.21 -7.00
N THR A 11 -3.62 -46.66 -8.24
CA THR A 11 -2.76 -47.82 -8.51
C THR A 11 -1.29 -47.48 -8.74
N LYS A 12 -0.89 -46.20 -8.90
CA LYS A 12 0.53 -45.80 -9.09
C LYS A 12 1.05 -44.72 -8.13
N ILE A 13 0.25 -44.36 -7.13
CA ILE A 13 0.73 -44.02 -5.78
C ILE A 13 1.47 -45.21 -5.12
N ARG A 14 1.39 -46.41 -5.69
CA ARG A 14 1.62 -47.64 -4.95
C ARG A 14 3.08 -48.03 -4.65
N GLU A 15 4.13 -47.40 -5.20
CA GLU A 15 5.51 -47.96 -5.14
C GLU A 15 6.71 -47.01 -4.82
N SER A 16 6.49 -45.81 -4.26
CA SER A 16 7.50 -44.98 -3.52
C SER A 16 8.49 -44.06 -4.28
N THR A 17 8.81 -42.96 -3.58
CA THR A 17 9.89 -41.94 -3.74
C THR A 17 9.81 -40.86 -4.83
N ASN A 18 8.93 -39.86 -4.67
CA ASN A 18 9.32 -38.43 -4.56
C ASN A 18 8.11 -37.47 -4.44
N ILE A 19 8.27 -36.44 -3.60
CA ILE A 19 7.26 -35.46 -3.13
C ILE A 19 6.83 -34.40 -4.18
N MET A 20 7.42 -34.40 -5.37
CA MET A 20 7.26 -33.37 -6.41
C MET A 20 5.95 -33.44 -7.24
N GLU A 21 5.12 -34.48 -7.09
CA GLU A 21 3.85 -34.64 -7.84
C GLU A 21 2.56 -34.25 -7.09
N LEU A 22 2.64 -33.88 -5.80
CA LEU A 22 1.53 -33.23 -5.07
C LEU A 22 1.01 -31.97 -5.82
N ALA A 23 1.87 -31.36 -6.62
CA ALA A 23 1.63 -30.18 -7.44
C ALA A 23 0.65 -30.38 -8.61
N ASN A 24 0.37 -31.61 -9.07
CA ASN A 24 -0.46 -31.80 -10.29
C ASN A 24 -1.89 -32.31 -10.04
N LEU A 25 -2.18 -32.82 -8.83
CA LEU A 25 -3.43 -33.56 -8.52
C LEU A 25 -4.59 -32.74 -7.95
N ILE A 26 -4.46 -31.41 -7.90
CA ILE A 26 -5.62 -30.53 -7.69
C ILE A 26 -6.48 -30.42 -8.98
N ASN A 27 -6.25 -31.25 -10.01
CA ASN A 27 -6.94 -31.16 -11.30
C ASN A 27 -7.63 -32.48 -11.70
N ILE A 28 -8.98 -32.53 -11.76
CA ILE A 28 -9.73 -33.60 -12.47
C ILE A 28 -10.94 -34.28 -11.79
N SER A 29 -12.00 -33.57 -11.38
CA SER A 29 -13.42 -34.03 -11.30
C SER A 29 -14.03 -34.28 -9.92
N LEU A 30 -14.85 -33.32 -9.47
CA LEU A 30 -16.01 -33.51 -8.61
C LEU A 30 -17.21 -33.16 -9.49
N ASP A 31 -18.00 -34.14 -9.91
CA ASP A 31 -19.25 -33.89 -10.62
C ASP A 31 -20.37 -33.74 -9.57
N LEU A 32 -21.11 -32.63 -9.70
CA LEU A 32 -22.27 -32.25 -8.90
C LEU A 32 -23.50 -32.38 -9.79
N SER A 33 -24.16 -33.53 -9.75
CA SER A 33 -25.48 -33.72 -10.33
C SER A 33 -26.53 -33.90 -9.23
N SER A 34 -26.96 -32.78 -8.62
CA SER A 34 -28.34 -32.61 -8.11
C SER A 34 -28.50 -31.27 -7.38
N VAL A 35 -28.84 -30.19 -8.10
CA VAL A 35 -29.91 -29.25 -7.68
C VAL A 35 -30.42 -28.58 -8.95
N ALA A 36 -31.66 -28.89 -9.30
CA ALA A 36 -32.38 -28.23 -10.38
C ALA A 36 -32.72 -26.79 -10.00
N LEU A 37 -32.65 -25.92 -11.02
CA LEU A 37 -33.23 -24.59 -11.04
C LEU A 37 -34.75 -24.65 -10.86
N GLU A 38 -35.30 -23.78 -10.02
CA GLU A 38 -36.60 -23.17 -10.29
C GLU A 38 -36.43 -21.65 -10.42
N THR A 39 -36.81 -21.17 -11.59
CA THR A 39 -36.83 -19.77 -12.02
C THR A 39 -38.27 -19.27 -12.02
N THR A 40 -38.56 -18.19 -11.29
CA THR A 40 -39.60 -17.20 -11.66
C THR A 40 -39.40 -15.87 -10.92
N PRO A 41 -39.44 -14.71 -11.60
CA PRO A 41 -39.71 -13.39 -11.01
C PRO A 41 -41.12 -12.87 -11.45
N PRO A 42 -41.59 -11.66 -11.07
CA PRO A 42 -41.49 -10.89 -9.80
C PRO A 42 -42.89 -10.41 -9.30
N ALA A 43 -42.98 -9.81 -8.10
CA ALA A 43 -44.03 -8.82 -7.80
C ALA A 43 -43.64 -7.85 -6.67
N MET A 44 -43.81 -6.55 -6.95
CA MET A 44 -43.81 -5.46 -5.99
C MET A 44 -45.04 -5.51 -5.10
N THR A 45 -44.90 -5.20 -3.81
CA THR A 45 -45.90 -4.39 -3.06
C THR A 45 -45.29 -3.81 -1.77
N SER A 46 -45.61 -2.54 -1.56
CA SER A 46 -45.37 -1.70 -0.39
C SER A 46 -45.98 -2.23 0.92
N SER A 47 -45.59 -1.54 2.01
CA SER A 47 -46.27 -1.42 3.31
C SER A 47 -46.08 -2.63 4.25
N THR A 48 -45.91 -2.51 5.56
CA THR A 48 -46.36 -1.47 6.50
C THR A 48 -45.51 -1.51 7.77
N ILE A 49 -45.35 -0.33 8.37
CA ILE A 49 -44.84 -0.10 9.72
C ILE A 49 -45.77 -0.78 10.75
N GLU A 50 -45.24 -1.59 11.66
CA GLU A 50 -45.95 -1.93 12.91
C GLU A 50 -45.09 -1.61 14.13
N LEU A 51 -45.51 -0.53 14.79
CA LEU A 51 -45.14 -0.16 16.15
C LEU A 51 -45.69 -1.20 17.13
N LYS A 52 -44.86 -1.67 18.07
CA LYS A 52 -45.36 -2.19 19.35
C LYS A 52 -45.26 -1.12 20.42
N SER A 53 -46.43 -0.75 20.94
CA SER A 53 -46.67 0.29 21.93
C SER A 53 -46.51 -0.21 23.37
N SER A 54 -45.81 0.62 24.14
CA SER A 54 -46.11 1.05 25.52
C SER A 54 -46.29 0.04 26.67
N SER A 55 -45.38 0.14 27.64
CA SER A 55 -45.75 0.28 29.05
C SER A 55 -45.21 1.62 29.58
N ARG A 56 -46.12 2.44 30.12
CA ARG A 56 -45.85 3.78 30.69
C ARG A 56 -45.61 3.64 32.20
N SER A 57 -44.61 4.34 32.74
CA SER A 57 -44.71 4.93 34.08
C SER A 57 -43.85 6.19 34.23
N ARG A 58 -44.57 7.31 34.34
CA ARG A 58 -44.31 8.57 35.06
C ARG A 58 -42.99 9.35 34.86
N SER A 59 -43.18 10.46 34.14
CA SER A 59 -42.55 11.78 34.17
C SER A 59 -41.79 12.22 35.44
N GLU A 60 -40.55 12.68 35.22
CA GLU A 60 -40.00 13.88 35.86
C GLU A 60 -39.29 14.76 34.82
N THR A 61 -39.54 16.06 34.94
CA THR A 61 -39.17 17.14 34.03
C THR A 61 -37.77 17.64 34.36
N ARG A 62 -36.90 17.84 33.35
CA ARG A 62 -36.05 19.06 33.13
C ARG A 62 -34.85 18.81 32.22
N THR A 63 -34.86 19.53 31.09
CA THR A 63 -33.71 20.14 30.38
C THR A 63 -32.44 19.29 30.15
N SER A 64 -32.28 18.73 28.93
CA SER A 64 -30.96 18.56 28.27
C SER A 64 -31.07 17.91 26.87
N ASN A 65 -31.75 18.59 25.94
CA ASN A 65 -31.93 18.12 24.55
C ASN A 65 -30.93 18.70 23.54
N THR A 66 -29.67 18.94 23.94
CA THR A 66 -28.63 19.46 23.02
C THR A 66 -27.32 18.66 23.02
N ARG A 67 -27.24 17.51 23.71
CA ARG A 67 -26.01 16.69 23.74
C ARG A 67 -26.06 15.34 23.02
N ARG A 68 -27.25 14.84 22.65
CA ARG A 68 -27.37 13.51 22.02
C ARG A 68 -27.27 13.49 20.49
N LEU A 69 -27.24 14.65 19.84
CA LEU A 69 -27.03 14.77 18.38
C LEU A 69 -25.56 15.07 18.01
N SER A 70 -24.67 15.17 19.00
CA SER A 70 -23.24 15.48 18.80
C SER A 70 -22.31 14.28 19.05
N GLU A 71 -22.84 13.11 19.40
CA GLU A 71 -22.05 11.88 19.66
C GLU A 71 -22.09 10.86 18.51
N GLU A 72 -22.78 11.13 17.40
CA GLU A 72 -22.48 10.50 16.09
C GLU A 72 -21.23 11.12 15.46
N CYS A 73 -20.24 11.43 16.30
CA CYS A 73 -18.97 12.02 15.91
C CYS A 73 -18.10 10.91 15.32
N GLN A 74 -18.17 10.76 13.99
CA GLN A 74 -17.19 10.08 13.11
C GLN A 74 -16.41 8.96 13.80
N GLN A 75 -17.05 7.81 13.97
CA GLN A 75 -16.37 6.60 14.43
C GLN A 75 -15.22 6.30 13.47
N GLN A 76 -14.00 6.22 14.01
CA GLN A 76 -12.85 5.76 13.22
C GLN A 76 -13.16 4.38 12.62
N PRO A 77 -12.62 4.06 11.44
CA PRO A 77 -12.80 2.75 10.81
C PRO A 77 -12.42 1.62 11.78
N THR A 78 -13.24 0.57 11.82
CA THR A 78 -13.03 -0.56 12.74
C THR A 78 -12.34 -1.75 12.07
N LEU A 79 -12.38 -1.82 10.73
CA LEU A 79 -11.73 -2.86 9.92
C LEU A 79 -12.01 -4.28 10.44
N VAL A 80 -13.28 -4.66 10.47
CA VAL A 80 -13.73 -5.99 10.94
C VAL A 80 -12.87 -7.11 10.33
N PRO A 81 -12.33 -8.04 11.15
CA PRO A 81 -11.51 -9.14 10.65
C PRO A 81 -12.27 -10.00 9.63
N LEU A 82 -11.56 -10.48 8.61
CA LEU A 82 -12.17 -11.40 7.66
C LEU A 82 -12.40 -12.77 8.31
N PRO A 83 -13.50 -13.47 7.97
CA PRO A 83 -13.70 -14.85 8.39
C PRO A 83 -12.55 -15.74 7.89
N VAL A 84 -12.09 -16.63 8.78
CA VAL A 84 -11.02 -17.60 8.53
C VAL A 84 -11.58 -19.03 8.46
N THR A 85 -12.82 -19.17 7.99
CA THR A 85 -13.56 -20.43 7.90
C THR A 85 -13.44 -21.04 6.51
N LEU A 86 -13.46 -22.37 6.44
CA LEU A 86 -13.46 -23.14 5.19
C LEU A 86 -14.57 -22.68 4.25
N GLU A 87 -15.78 -22.49 4.79
CA GLU A 87 -16.96 -22.10 4.04
C GLU A 87 -16.82 -20.71 3.40
N TYR A 88 -16.22 -19.74 4.10
CA TYR A 88 -16.01 -18.41 3.56
C TYR A 88 -15.05 -18.44 2.36
N ASP A 89 -13.92 -19.14 2.49
CA ASP A 89 -12.92 -19.22 1.42
C ASP A 89 -13.41 -20.02 0.21
N LEU A 90 -14.20 -21.08 0.43
CA LEU A 90 -14.87 -21.79 -0.67
C LEU A 90 -15.86 -20.89 -1.40
N ARG A 91 -16.68 -20.10 -0.68
CA ARG A 91 -17.62 -19.16 -1.30
C ARG A 91 -16.89 -18.09 -2.12
N CYS A 92 -15.78 -17.55 -1.61
CA CYS A 92 -14.94 -16.61 -2.35
C CYS A 92 -14.46 -17.20 -3.68
N VAL A 93 -13.97 -18.44 -3.66
CA VAL A 93 -13.49 -19.13 -4.86
C VAL A 93 -14.62 -19.46 -5.83
N GLN A 94 -15.78 -19.90 -5.33
CA GLN A 94 -16.96 -20.19 -6.16
C GLN A 94 -17.55 -18.94 -6.83
N ALA A 95 -17.40 -17.76 -6.20
CA ALA A 95 -17.83 -16.49 -6.78
C ALA A 95 -16.94 -16.02 -7.95
N MET A 96 -15.78 -16.63 -8.17
CA MET A 96 -14.89 -16.29 -9.28
C MET A 96 -15.51 -16.74 -10.62
N THR A 97 -15.70 -15.79 -11.53
CA THR A 97 -16.25 -16.02 -12.87
C THR A 97 -15.26 -16.63 -13.86
N ASP A 98 -13.96 -16.50 -13.57
CA ASP A 98 -12.88 -16.86 -14.49
C ASP A 98 -12.61 -18.37 -14.49
N ILE A 99 -13.08 -19.07 -13.46
CA ILE A 99 -12.92 -20.50 -13.28
C ILE A 99 -14.22 -21.20 -13.70
N LYS A 100 -14.11 -22.21 -14.56
CA LYS A 100 -15.28 -22.93 -15.10
C LYS A 100 -15.33 -24.41 -14.75
N THR A 101 -14.31 -24.91 -14.04
CA THR A 101 -14.16 -26.34 -13.78
C THR A 101 -14.03 -26.61 -12.28
N HIS A 102 -14.64 -27.68 -11.78
CA HIS A 102 -14.59 -28.10 -10.36
C HIS A 102 -13.16 -28.23 -9.82
N ILE A 103 -12.35 -28.76 -10.71
CA ILE A 103 -10.92 -28.84 -10.74
C ILE A 103 -10.23 -27.48 -10.49
N GLY A 104 -10.55 -26.47 -11.31
CA GLY A 104 -9.99 -25.13 -11.21
C GLY A 104 -10.39 -24.49 -9.90
N TYR A 105 -11.61 -24.74 -9.42
CA TYR A 105 -12.07 -24.29 -8.11
C TYR A 105 -11.25 -24.96 -6.99
N ALA A 106 -10.98 -26.26 -7.06
CA ALA A 106 -10.08 -26.91 -6.10
C ALA A 106 -8.67 -26.28 -6.14
N ARG A 107 -8.15 -25.98 -7.34
CA ARG A 107 -6.82 -25.37 -7.55
C ARG A 107 -6.73 -23.96 -6.99
N ALA A 108 -7.79 -23.18 -7.16
CA ALA A 108 -7.93 -21.86 -6.59
C ALA A 108 -8.04 -21.93 -5.07
N PHE A 109 -8.84 -22.85 -4.55
CA PHE A 109 -9.02 -23.04 -3.12
C PHE A 109 -7.71 -23.39 -2.42
N VAL A 110 -6.94 -24.36 -2.92
CA VAL A 110 -5.66 -24.71 -2.31
C VAL A 110 -4.68 -23.55 -2.37
N ARG A 111 -4.59 -22.83 -3.50
CA ARG A 111 -3.73 -21.63 -3.63
C ARG A 111 -4.15 -20.53 -2.65
N LEU A 112 -5.45 -20.24 -2.57
CA LEU A 112 -5.99 -19.25 -1.63
C LEU A 112 -5.67 -19.65 -0.20
N SER A 113 -5.88 -20.93 0.14
CA SER A 113 -5.61 -21.46 1.47
C SER A 113 -4.14 -21.42 1.85
N LEU A 114 -3.22 -21.65 0.88
CA LEU A 114 -1.78 -21.52 1.09
C LEU A 114 -1.38 -20.06 1.33
N GLU A 115 -1.86 -19.16 0.49
CA GLU A 115 -1.61 -17.72 0.60
C GLU A 115 -2.17 -17.14 1.91
N LYS A 116 -3.33 -17.62 2.36
CA LYS A 116 -3.92 -17.26 3.66
C LYS A 116 -3.27 -17.97 4.86
N LYS A 117 -2.36 -18.92 4.64
CA LYS A 117 -1.77 -19.78 5.68
C LYS A 117 -2.83 -20.60 6.46
N LEU A 118 -3.89 -21.02 5.76
CA LEU A 118 -5.05 -21.75 6.29
C LEU A 118 -5.22 -23.17 5.74
N LEU A 119 -4.36 -23.65 4.83
CA LEU A 119 -4.55 -24.95 4.17
C LEU A 119 -4.70 -26.12 5.16
N SER A 120 -3.78 -26.23 6.14
CA SER A 120 -3.88 -27.29 7.17
C SER A 120 -5.17 -27.17 7.98
N LYS A 121 -5.55 -25.95 8.40
CA LYS A 121 -6.78 -25.69 9.15
C LYS A 121 -8.03 -26.11 8.37
N HIS A 122 -8.09 -25.72 7.10
CA HIS A 122 -9.22 -26.01 6.23
C HIS A 122 -9.37 -27.49 5.94
N LEU A 123 -8.26 -28.18 5.64
CA LEU A 123 -8.30 -29.63 5.44
C LEU A 123 -8.64 -30.37 6.73
N ARG A 124 -8.17 -29.90 7.90
CA ARG A 124 -8.60 -30.43 9.19
C ARG A 124 -10.11 -30.31 9.40
N THR A 125 -10.70 -29.15 9.07
CA THR A 125 -12.16 -28.96 9.12
C THR A 125 -12.88 -29.90 8.15
N LEU A 126 -12.42 -30.01 6.90
CA LEU A 126 -13.02 -30.88 5.89
C LEU A 126 -12.95 -32.36 6.28
N LEU A 127 -11.85 -32.79 6.90
CA LEU A 127 -11.61 -34.17 7.29
C LEU A 127 -12.14 -34.52 8.69
N SER A 128 -12.83 -33.59 9.35
CA SER A 128 -13.44 -33.82 10.67
C SER A 128 -14.74 -34.64 10.58
N ASP A 129 -15.43 -34.62 9.43
CA ASP A 129 -16.65 -35.40 9.21
C ASP A 129 -16.31 -36.86 8.89
N THR A 130 -16.16 -37.65 9.96
CA THR A 130 -15.85 -39.08 9.85
C THR A 130 -16.97 -39.89 9.19
N ALA A 131 -18.23 -39.45 9.24
CA ALA A 131 -19.35 -40.15 8.62
C ALA A 131 -19.28 -40.00 7.09
N LEU A 132 -19.04 -38.79 6.61
CA LEU A 132 -18.81 -38.51 5.20
C LEU A 132 -17.58 -39.29 4.69
N LEU A 133 -16.46 -39.26 5.41
CA LEU A 133 -15.26 -40.02 5.02
C LEU A 133 -15.52 -41.52 4.93
N ARG A 134 -16.30 -42.09 5.86
CA ARG A 134 -16.69 -43.51 5.83
C ARG A 134 -17.55 -43.87 4.64
N SER A 135 -18.40 -42.95 4.19
CA SER A 135 -19.27 -43.14 3.02
C SER A 135 -18.52 -43.06 1.69
N GLN A 136 -17.48 -42.23 1.61
CA GLN A 136 -16.76 -41.95 0.36
C GLN A 136 -15.46 -42.76 0.20
N TYR A 137 -14.80 -43.15 1.29
CA TYR A 137 -13.49 -43.79 1.25
C TYR A 137 -13.49 -45.21 1.85
N LYS A 138 -12.74 -46.12 1.23
CA LYS A 138 -12.53 -47.50 1.74
C LYS A 138 -11.78 -47.46 3.08
N ARG A 139 -11.97 -48.48 3.94
CA ARG A 139 -11.41 -48.50 5.32
C ARG A 139 -9.88 -48.32 5.41
N TYR A 140 -9.15 -48.74 4.38
CA TYR A 140 -7.70 -48.65 4.26
C TYR A 140 -7.22 -47.38 3.54
N ALA A 141 -8.13 -46.47 3.19
CA ALA A 141 -7.75 -45.23 2.54
C ALA A 141 -7.00 -44.32 3.52
N PHE A 142 -5.96 -43.66 3.03
CA PHE A 142 -5.14 -42.69 3.76
C PHE A 142 -5.97 -41.71 4.62
N LEU A 143 -7.02 -41.11 4.05
CA LEU A 143 -7.86 -40.13 4.75
C LEU A 143 -8.70 -40.71 5.91
N ARG A 144 -8.79 -42.04 6.03
CA ARG A 144 -9.45 -42.75 7.13
C ARG A 144 -8.46 -43.30 8.16
N CYS A 145 -7.16 -43.25 7.89
CA CYS A 145 -6.11 -43.57 8.86
C CYS A 145 -5.82 -42.32 9.70
N GLU A 146 -6.22 -42.32 10.97
CA GLU A 146 -6.10 -41.14 11.84
C GLU A 146 -4.64 -40.67 12.02
N GLU A 147 -3.70 -41.61 12.19
CA GLU A 147 -2.29 -41.30 12.39
C GLU A 147 -1.66 -40.65 11.14
N GLU A 148 -1.86 -41.25 9.95
CA GLU A 148 -1.35 -40.71 8.68
C GLU A 148 -1.99 -39.36 8.34
N LYS A 149 -3.30 -39.22 8.58
CA LYS A 149 -4.05 -37.98 8.40
C LYS A 149 -3.49 -36.86 9.28
N GLU A 150 -3.27 -37.11 10.56
CA GLU A 150 -2.70 -36.12 11.47
C GLU A 150 -1.29 -35.72 11.06
N GLN A 151 -0.42 -36.69 10.76
CA GLN A 151 0.94 -36.41 10.28
C GLN A 151 0.95 -35.52 9.03
N PHE A 152 0.05 -35.79 8.08
CA PHE A 152 -0.13 -34.97 6.89
C PHE A 152 -0.57 -33.54 7.21
N LEU A 153 -1.56 -33.37 8.09
CA LEU A 153 -2.01 -32.04 8.51
C LEU A 153 -0.89 -31.27 9.24
N TYR A 154 -0.06 -31.96 10.03
CA TYR A 154 1.13 -31.38 10.66
C TYR A 154 2.19 -30.97 9.62
N HIS A 155 2.44 -31.79 8.60
CA HIS A 155 3.36 -31.44 7.52
C HIS A 155 2.87 -30.20 6.77
N LEU A 156 1.57 -30.08 6.50
CA LEU A 156 1.01 -28.88 5.87
C LEU A 156 1.13 -27.63 6.74
N LEU A 157 1.20 -27.76 8.07
CA LEU A 157 1.41 -26.62 8.96
C LEU A 157 2.78 -25.97 8.73
N SER A 158 3.80 -26.76 8.35
CA SER A 158 5.13 -26.24 8.02
C SER A 158 5.11 -25.25 6.85
N LEU A 159 4.12 -25.37 5.95
CA LEU A 159 3.96 -24.45 4.81
C LEU A 159 3.60 -23.04 5.28
N ASN A 160 3.00 -22.85 6.46
CA ASN A 160 2.66 -21.52 6.97
C ASN A 160 3.89 -20.63 7.24
N ALA A 161 5.09 -21.21 7.32
CA ALA A 161 6.33 -20.46 7.49
C ALA A 161 6.73 -19.65 6.24
N VAL A 162 6.14 -19.93 5.07
CA VAL A 162 6.43 -19.27 3.80
C VAL A 162 5.29 -18.35 3.41
N ASP A 163 5.62 -17.16 2.91
CA ASP A 163 4.65 -16.24 2.31
C ASP A 163 4.42 -16.61 0.84
N TYR A 164 3.26 -17.21 0.57
CA TYR A 164 2.86 -17.51 -0.80
C TYR A 164 2.03 -16.36 -1.39
N ASN A 165 2.31 -16.01 -2.64
CA ASN A 165 1.45 -15.16 -3.47
C ASN A 165 0.81 -15.95 -4.62
N CYS A 166 0.63 -17.25 -4.43
CA CYS A 166 0.28 -18.18 -5.50
C CYS A 166 -1.16 -18.02 -6.00
N PHE A 167 -2.10 -17.56 -5.17
CA PHE A 167 -3.45 -17.21 -5.62
C PHE A 167 -3.39 -15.87 -6.37
N THR A 168 -2.81 -14.86 -5.74
CA THR A 168 -2.69 -13.51 -6.31
C THR A 168 -1.99 -13.52 -7.67
N ASN A 169 -0.91 -14.27 -7.84
CA ASN A 169 -0.16 -14.32 -9.10
C ASN A 169 -0.81 -15.21 -10.17
N SER A 170 -1.64 -16.18 -9.79
CA SER A 170 -2.30 -17.07 -10.78
C SER A 170 -3.57 -16.45 -11.36
N TYR A 171 -4.26 -15.63 -10.59
CA TYR A 171 -5.59 -15.12 -10.91
C TYR A 171 -5.57 -13.60 -11.12
N THR A 172 -4.78 -13.16 -12.10
CA THR A 172 -4.50 -11.74 -12.36
C THR A 172 -5.68 -10.97 -12.96
N ASN A 173 -6.64 -11.65 -13.59
CA ASN A 173 -7.83 -11.02 -14.19
C ASN A 173 -9.05 -11.00 -13.27
N THR A 174 -8.99 -11.71 -12.14
CA THR A 174 -10.12 -11.82 -11.21
C THR A 174 -10.49 -10.46 -10.65
N ARG A 175 -11.79 -10.20 -10.56
CA ARG A 175 -12.32 -9.03 -9.87
C ARG A 175 -12.27 -9.24 -8.36
N ILE A 176 -11.48 -8.42 -7.68
CA ILE A 176 -11.24 -8.48 -6.23
C ILE A 176 -11.93 -7.29 -5.54
N PRO A 177 -12.62 -7.51 -4.40
CA PRO A 177 -13.05 -6.42 -3.52
C PRO A 177 -11.89 -5.93 -2.67
N TYR A 178 -11.64 -4.63 -2.69
CA TYR A 178 -10.65 -3.95 -1.85
C TYR A 178 -11.36 -3.04 -0.85
N ARG A 179 -11.14 -3.27 0.44
CA ARG A 179 -11.63 -2.41 1.52
C ARG A 179 -10.60 -1.33 1.82
N VAL A 180 -11.03 -0.08 1.81
CA VAL A 180 -10.24 1.10 2.18
C VAL A 180 -10.77 1.63 3.49
N ALA A 181 -9.87 1.88 4.44
CA ALA A 181 -10.15 2.54 5.70
C ALA A 181 -9.19 3.72 5.89
N ILE A 182 -9.74 4.92 6.05
CA ILE A 182 -9.02 6.18 6.16
C ILE A 182 -9.08 6.66 7.60
N PHE A 183 -7.91 6.74 8.24
CA PHE A 183 -7.79 7.22 9.60
C PHE A 183 -7.38 8.69 9.59
N VAL A 184 -8.18 9.51 10.27
CA VAL A 184 -8.05 10.97 10.32
C VAL A 184 -7.76 11.44 11.73
N ALA A 185 -7.10 12.59 11.85
CA ALA A 185 -6.72 13.13 13.14
C ALA A 185 -7.96 13.53 13.97
N HIS A 186 -7.97 13.15 15.25
CA HIS A 186 -9.10 13.35 16.18
C HIS A 186 -9.42 14.84 16.52
N ARG A 187 -8.72 15.81 15.91
CA ARG A 187 -9.04 17.23 16.07
C ARG A 187 -10.26 17.57 15.22
N THR A 188 -11.31 18.09 15.85
CA THR A 188 -12.67 18.26 15.28
C THR A 188 -12.71 18.94 13.91
N ASN A 189 -11.82 19.90 13.64
CA ASN A 189 -11.79 20.65 12.37
C ASN A 189 -10.89 20.00 11.30
N ALA A 190 -10.12 18.97 11.65
CA ALA A 190 -9.15 18.30 10.79
C ALA A 190 -9.65 16.94 10.27
N ALA A 191 -10.65 16.37 10.96
CA ALA A 191 -11.20 15.05 10.71
C ALA A 191 -12.07 14.97 9.45
N SER A 192 -12.69 16.08 9.05
CA SER A 192 -13.60 16.15 7.90
C SER A 192 -13.18 17.23 6.92
N THR A 193 -13.53 17.01 5.65
CA THR A 193 -13.32 17.98 4.58
C THR A 193 -14.60 18.17 3.78
N SER A 194 -14.80 19.39 3.30
CA SER A 194 -15.92 19.75 2.43
C SER A 194 -15.61 19.50 0.94
N ALA A 195 -14.34 19.27 0.61
CA ALA A 195 -13.87 19.02 -0.75
C ALA A 195 -14.31 17.65 -1.27
N ASN A 196 -14.27 17.46 -2.58
CA ASN A 196 -14.53 16.16 -3.19
C ASN A 196 -13.22 15.34 -3.19
N CYS A 197 -13.21 14.24 -2.45
CA CYS A 197 -12.05 13.40 -2.25
C CYS A 197 -12.01 12.23 -3.24
N TRP A 198 -10.81 11.74 -3.53
CA TRP A 198 -10.58 10.59 -4.39
C TRP A 198 -9.35 9.82 -3.92
N ILE A 199 -9.29 8.54 -4.30
CA ILE A 199 -8.14 7.66 -4.06
C ILE A 199 -7.77 6.91 -5.34
N THR A 200 -6.50 6.62 -5.52
CA THR A 200 -5.97 5.68 -6.52
C THR A 200 -5.11 4.67 -5.79
N VAL A 201 -5.28 3.38 -6.10
CA VAL A 201 -4.50 2.29 -5.48
C VAL A 201 -3.67 1.61 -6.57
N SER A 202 -2.39 1.40 -6.31
CA SER A 202 -1.48 0.73 -7.24
C SER A 202 -0.90 -0.53 -6.60
N GLY A 203 -0.62 -1.53 -7.44
CA GLY A 203 0.09 -2.72 -7.04
C GLY A 203 0.86 -3.34 -8.21
N THR A 204 1.48 -4.49 -7.96
CA THR A 204 2.38 -5.15 -8.92
C THR A 204 1.73 -5.58 -10.24
N LEU A 205 0.39 -5.65 -10.31
CA LEU A 205 -0.34 -6.04 -11.51
C LEU A 205 -1.11 -4.88 -12.17
N GLY A 206 -1.06 -3.68 -11.61
CA GLY A 206 -1.69 -2.50 -12.19
C GLY A 206 -2.16 -1.48 -11.16
N GLU A 207 -2.87 -0.46 -11.64
CA GLU A 207 -3.42 0.63 -10.84
C GLU A 207 -4.90 0.83 -11.10
N THR A 208 -5.60 1.41 -10.13
CA THR A 208 -7.00 1.80 -10.31
C THR A 208 -7.11 3.12 -11.06
N GLN A 209 -8.28 3.39 -11.63
CA GLN A 209 -8.68 4.78 -11.91
C GLN A 209 -8.95 5.52 -10.60
N ARG A 210 -9.15 6.84 -10.65
CA ARG A 210 -9.56 7.62 -9.48
C ARG A 210 -10.92 7.13 -8.97
N VAL A 211 -10.90 6.53 -7.77
CA VAL A 211 -12.10 6.09 -7.06
C VAL A 211 -12.61 7.27 -6.21
N PRO A 212 -13.81 7.80 -6.48
CA PRO A 212 -14.36 8.90 -5.69
C PRO A 212 -14.71 8.43 -4.28
N ILE A 213 -14.39 9.25 -3.28
CA ILE A 213 -14.75 9.02 -1.88
C ILE A 213 -15.98 9.88 -1.57
N SER A 214 -17.07 9.25 -1.16
CA SER A 214 -18.28 9.97 -0.76
C SER A 214 -18.02 10.78 0.51
N LYS A 215 -18.57 11.99 0.58
CA LYS A 215 -18.32 12.91 1.70
C LYS A 215 -18.70 12.27 3.03
N GLY A 216 -17.80 12.38 4.01
CA GLY A 216 -17.98 11.81 5.35
C GLY A 216 -17.78 10.30 5.46
N ILE A 217 -17.53 9.59 4.35
CA ILE A 217 -17.23 8.15 4.38
C ILE A 217 -15.71 7.94 4.56
N LEU A 218 -15.34 7.28 5.65
CA LEU A 218 -13.96 6.92 5.96
C LEU A 218 -13.66 5.42 5.73
N GLU A 219 -14.68 4.59 5.53
CA GLU A 219 -14.52 3.17 5.24
C GLU A 219 -15.44 2.76 4.08
N PHE A 220 -14.89 2.15 3.04
CA PHE A 220 -15.66 1.70 1.88
C PHE A 220 -14.98 0.53 1.16
N VAL A 221 -15.73 -0.13 0.28
CA VAL A 221 -15.22 -1.22 -0.57
C VAL A 221 -15.41 -0.84 -2.03
N PHE A 222 -14.35 -0.97 -2.82
CA PHE A 222 -14.42 -0.88 -4.28
C PHE A 222 -13.99 -2.21 -4.91
N HIS A 223 -14.38 -2.44 -6.16
CA HIS A 223 -14.00 -3.64 -6.89
C HIS A 223 -13.12 -3.28 -8.07
N ASN A 224 -12.00 -3.98 -8.25
CA ASN A 224 -11.16 -3.83 -9.42
C ASN A 224 -10.61 -5.20 -9.86
N LYS A 225 -10.05 -5.29 -11.05
CA LYS A 225 -9.17 -6.40 -11.41
C LYS A 225 -8.04 -6.49 -10.38
N ASN A 226 -7.57 -7.70 -10.14
CA ASN A 226 -6.51 -7.99 -9.19
C ASN A 226 -5.29 -7.08 -9.43
N LEU A 227 -5.01 -6.23 -8.44
CA LEU A 227 -3.89 -5.28 -8.41
C LEU A 227 -2.56 -5.93 -7.99
N GLY A 228 -2.57 -7.21 -7.61
CA GLY A 228 -1.38 -7.89 -7.12
C GLY A 228 -1.05 -7.54 -5.67
N LEU A 229 0.24 -7.39 -5.39
CA LEU A 229 0.73 -6.87 -4.12
C LEU A 229 0.62 -5.35 -4.17
N LEU A 230 -0.08 -4.74 -3.21
CA LEU A 230 -0.28 -3.30 -3.20
C LEU A 230 1.05 -2.59 -2.89
N THR A 231 1.36 -1.55 -3.64
CA THR A 231 2.63 -0.80 -3.53
C THR A 231 2.38 0.63 -3.06
N THR A 232 1.41 1.32 -3.64
CA THR A 232 1.17 2.75 -3.36
C THR A 232 -0.31 3.10 -3.33
N VAL A 233 -0.62 4.17 -2.61
CA VAL A 233 -1.91 4.82 -2.59
C VAL A 233 -1.71 6.30 -2.88
N ARG A 234 -2.46 6.85 -3.82
CA ARG A 234 -2.55 8.29 -4.00
C ARG A 234 -3.90 8.77 -3.50
N ILE A 235 -3.90 9.65 -2.51
CA ILE A 235 -5.12 10.26 -1.96
C ILE A 235 -5.12 11.76 -2.24
N GLY A 236 -6.26 12.32 -2.61
CA GLY A 236 -6.35 13.75 -2.89
C GLY A 236 -7.77 14.28 -2.86
N HIS A 237 -7.89 15.59 -3.05
CA HIS A 237 -9.16 16.29 -3.14
C HIS A 237 -9.06 17.49 -4.09
N ASP A 238 -10.21 18.02 -4.51
CA ASP A 238 -10.30 19.15 -5.46
C ASP A 238 -10.17 20.54 -4.83
N ASN A 239 -9.90 20.61 -3.51
CA ASN A 239 -9.79 21.84 -2.73
C ASN A 239 -11.03 22.76 -2.77
N THR A 240 -12.21 22.23 -3.12
CA THR A 240 -13.47 22.98 -3.11
C THR A 240 -14.12 23.01 -1.72
N GLY A 241 -15.09 23.91 -1.53
CA GLY A 241 -15.86 24.05 -0.28
C GLY A 241 -15.25 25.02 0.74
N LEU A 242 -15.95 25.21 1.86
CA LEU A 242 -15.61 26.19 2.90
C LEU A 242 -14.42 25.74 3.78
N SER A 243 -14.24 24.43 3.93
CA SER A 243 -13.20 23.79 4.72
C SER A 243 -12.57 22.64 3.92
N PRO A 244 -11.74 22.93 2.91
CA PRO A 244 -11.14 21.89 2.06
C PRO A 244 -9.99 21.15 2.74
N LYS A 245 -9.41 21.73 3.80
CA LYS A 245 -8.20 21.22 4.47
C LYS A 245 -8.51 19.91 5.20
N TRP A 246 -7.67 18.89 4.98
CA TRP A 246 -7.89 17.55 5.52
C TRP A 246 -6.61 16.96 6.11
N MET A 247 -6.67 16.40 7.32
CA MET A 247 -5.52 15.76 7.97
C MET A 247 -5.70 14.24 8.01
N VAL A 248 -5.00 13.53 7.12
CA VAL A 248 -5.02 12.07 7.06
C VAL A 248 -3.81 11.53 7.82
N GLU A 249 -4.06 10.66 8.80
CA GLU A 249 -3.01 10.01 9.58
C GLU A 249 -2.41 8.83 8.81
N PHE A 250 -3.26 7.91 8.37
CA PHE A 250 -2.85 6.77 7.55
C PHE A 250 -4.07 6.14 6.88
N ILE A 251 -3.83 5.27 5.91
CA ILE A 251 -4.86 4.51 5.19
C ILE A 251 -4.52 3.04 5.28
N ILE A 252 -5.52 2.19 5.47
CA ILE A 252 -5.38 0.74 5.33
C ILE A 252 -6.18 0.29 4.12
N VAL A 253 -5.54 -0.49 3.24
CA VAL A 253 -6.21 -1.16 2.13
C VAL A 253 -6.06 -2.66 2.27
N ARG A 254 -7.19 -3.39 2.27
CA ARG A 254 -7.24 -4.84 2.43
C ARG A 254 -7.90 -5.51 1.22
N ASN A 255 -7.27 -6.56 0.71
CA ASN A 255 -7.86 -7.50 -0.23
C ASN A 255 -8.88 -8.38 0.51
N GLU A 256 -10.17 -8.28 0.20
CA GLU A 256 -11.22 -8.98 0.95
C GLU A 256 -11.32 -10.49 0.62
N ILE A 257 -10.52 -10.99 -0.33
CA ILE A 257 -10.39 -12.43 -0.63
C ILE A 257 -9.22 -13.03 0.16
N THR A 258 -8.00 -12.53 -0.06
CA THR A 258 -6.78 -13.06 0.58
C THR A 258 -6.61 -12.57 2.01
N GLY A 259 -7.22 -11.44 2.37
CA GLY A 259 -7.02 -10.80 3.67
C GLY A 259 -5.68 -10.08 3.83
N HIS A 260 -4.83 -10.06 2.81
CA HIS A 260 -3.64 -9.22 2.79
C HIS A 260 -4.04 -7.75 2.94
N ALA A 261 -3.44 -7.07 3.90
CA ALA A 261 -3.67 -5.67 4.17
C ALA A 261 -2.35 -4.91 4.16
N TYR A 262 -2.44 -3.64 3.79
CA TYR A 262 -1.32 -2.73 3.68
C TYR A 262 -1.65 -1.45 4.40
N ASN A 263 -0.72 -0.97 5.22
CA ASN A 263 -0.77 0.34 5.85
C ASN A 263 -0.04 1.35 4.95
N PHE A 264 -0.64 2.52 4.78
CA PHE A 264 -0.12 3.63 4.00
C PHE A 264 -0.03 4.85 4.93
N PRO A 265 1.11 5.05 5.62
CA PRO A 265 1.33 6.20 6.47
C PRO A 265 1.19 7.50 5.68
N CYS A 266 0.50 8.50 6.24
CA CYS A 266 0.38 9.84 5.64
C CYS A 266 0.88 10.91 6.60
N GLY A 267 0.25 11.04 7.77
CA GLY A 267 0.66 11.95 8.85
C GLY A 267 0.66 13.44 8.49
N ARG A 268 0.00 13.85 7.40
CA ARG A 268 0.13 15.18 6.80
C ARG A 268 -1.18 15.78 6.31
N TRP A 269 -1.18 17.10 6.18
CA TRP A 269 -2.32 17.85 5.68
C TRP A 269 -2.43 17.78 4.17
N LEU A 270 -3.65 17.82 3.66
CA LEU A 270 -3.98 18.10 2.27
C LEU A 270 -4.81 19.38 2.22
N GLY A 271 -4.38 20.38 1.46
CA GLY A 271 -5.09 21.63 1.26
C GLY A 271 -4.16 22.81 0.95
N ARG A 272 -4.69 23.81 0.26
CA ARG A 272 -3.96 25.07 0.01
C ARG A 272 -3.82 25.92 1.27
N GLY A 273 -2.69 26.60 1.40
CA GLY A 273 -2.37 27.48 2.52
C GLY A 273 -2.16 26.72 3.84
N ILE A 274 -1.84 25.44 3.78
CA ILE A 274 -1.45 24.63 4.93
C ILE A 274 -0.39 23.63 4.50
N ASP A 275 0.55 23.34 5.39
CA ASP A 275 1.66 22.44 5.09
C ASP A 275 2.39 22.89 3.80
N ASP A 276 2.65 21.99 2.85
CA ASP A 276 3.39 22.22 1.59
C ASP A 276 2.49 22.63 0.42
N ASP A 277 1.28 23.10 0.71
CA ASP A 277 0.22 23.43 -0.25
C ASP A 277 -0.26 22.25 -1.12
N SER A 278 0.07 21.01 -0.75
CA SER A 278 -0.36 19.82 -1.51
C SER A 278 -1.84 19.53 -1.29
N THR A 279 -2.57 19.19 -2.36
CA THR A 279 -3.98 18.73 -2.32
C THR A 279 -4.10 17.25 -2.68
N GLU A 280 -2.98 16.60 -2.97
CA GLU A 280 -2.85 15.15 -3.15
C GLU A 280 -1.54 14.66 -2.51
N ARG A 281 -1.49 13.38 -2.12
CA ARG A 281 -0.26 12.74 -1.60
C ARG A 281 -0.16 11.32 -2.12
N LEU A 282 1.04 10.96 -2.57
CA LEU A 282 1.42 9.57 -2.84
C LEU A 282 1.98 8.97 -1.56
N LEU A 283 1.44 7.84 -1.15
CA LEU A 283 1.77 7.11 0.05
C LEU A 283 2.31 5.74 -0.34
N VAL A 284 3.38 5.30 0.31
CA VAL A 284 3.97 3.98 0.07
C VAL A 284 3.40 2.98 1.08
N GLY A 285 3.06 1.79 0.60
CA GLY A 285 2.39 0.75 1.38
C GLY A 285 3.36 -0.22 2.02
N GLU A 286 3.08 -0.57 3.27
CA GLU A 286 3.74 -1.63 4.01
C GLU A 286 2.75 -2.73 4.34
N ARG A 287 3.08 -4.00 4.04
CA ARG A 287 2.21 -5.13 4.34
C ARG A 287 2.11 -5.29 5.86
N ILE A 288 0.89 -5.35 6.37
CA ILE A 288 0.62 -5.57 7.80
C ILE A 288 0.08 -6.98 8.03
N GLU A 289 0.54 -7.61 9.11
CA GLU A 289 0.01 -8.89 9.58
C GLU A 289 -1.14 -8.66 10.57
N ASN A 290 -2.14 -9.55 10.59
CA ASN A 290 -3.18 -9.63 11.62
C ASN A 290 -3.99 -8.34 11.89
N VAL A 291 -4.80 -7.92 10.93
CA VAL A 291 -5.69 -6.72 10.99
C VAL A 291 -6.74 -6.74 12.13
N GLY A 292 -6.86 -7.83 12.89
CA GLY A 292 -7.96 -8.04 13.85
C GLY A 292 -7.65 -7.86 15.33
N GLU A 293 -6.38 -7.90 15.75
CA GLU A 293 -6.02 -7.43 17.09
C GLU A 293 -5.89 -5.92 17.01
N ARG A 294 -6.64 -5.19 17.86
CA ARG A 294 -6.64 -3.72 17.97
C ARG A 294 -5.37 -3.16 17.38
N ILE A 295 -5.48 -2.56 16.21
CA ILE A 295 -4.35 -2.00 15.47
C ILE A 295 -3.59 -1.11 16.45
N LYS A 296 -2.58 -1.68 17.12
CA LYS A 296 -1.65 -0.96 17.97
C LYS A 296 -0.68 -0.34 16.97
N ILE A 297 -1.17 0.63 16.20
CA ILE A 297 -0.35 1.70 15.64
C ILE A 297 0.10 2.58 16.82
N SER A 298 0.64 1.94 17.85
CA SER A 298 1.46 2.59 18.84
C SER A 298 2.75 2.86 18.09
N THR A 299 3.03 4.14 17.86
CA THR A 299 4.30 4.68 17.36
C THR A 299 4.63 4.46 15.88
N VAL A 300 3.72 4.75 14.94
CA VAL A 300 4.20 5.18 13.61
C VAL A 300 4.72 6.61 13.77
N PRO A 301 5.99 6.91 13.43
CA PRO A 301 6.48 8.27 13.46
C PRO A 301 5.54 9.11 12.62
N ARG A 302 5.07 10.24 13.16
CA ARG A 302 4.38 11.22 12.31
C ARG A 302 5.35 11.54 11.18
N VAL A 303 5.01 11.21 9.94
CA VAL A 303 5.70 11.71 8.75
C VAL A 303 5.68 13.22 8.92
N ARG A 304 6.81 13.79 9.35
CA ARG A 304 6.84 15.19 9.70
C ARG A 304 6.76 15.95 8.40
N SER A 305 5.87 16.92 8.35
CA SER A 305 5.98 18.00 7.38
C SER A 305 7.35 18.67 7.56
N PRO A 306 8.18 18.83 6.52
CA PRO A 306 9.45 19.56 6.60
C PRO A 306 9.31 21.03 6.99
N SER A 307 8.09 21.56 6.98
CA SER A 307 7.74 22.88 7.49
C SER A 307 7.47 22.94 9.00
N VAL A 308 7.47 21.79 9.70
CA VAL A 308 7.75 21.82 11.13
C VAL A 308 9.23 22.18 11.25
N PRO A 309 9.61 23.26 11.97
CA PRO A 309 11.02 23.60 12.14
C PRO A 309 11.80 22.33 12.49
N PRO A 310 13.01 22.14 11.92
CA PRO A 310 13.81 20.95 12.16
C PRO A 310 13.81 20.64 13.66
N PRO A 311 13.82 19.35 14.07
CA PRO A 311 14.00 19.02 15.48
C PRO A 311 15.13 19.90 16.04
N LYS A 312 15.01 20.33 17.31
CA LYS A 312 16.00 21.21 17.97
C LYS A 312 17.46 20.71 17.87
N ARG A 313 17.68 19.48 17.41
CA ARG A 313 18.94 18.93 16.93
C ARG A 313 18.75 18.38 15.52
N ALA A 314 19.43 18.97 14.54
CA ALA A 314 19.66 18.35 13.24
C ALA A 314 20.42 17.03 13.46
N LEU A 315 20.21 16.05 12.58
CA LEU A 315 21.02 14.84 12.60
C LEU A 315 22.49 15.22 12.31
N PRO A 316 23.44 14.64 13.06
CA PRO A 316 24.86 14.72 12.74
C PRO A 316 25.15 14.29 11.30
N ALA A 317 26.18 14.87 10.69
CA ALA A 317 26.55 14.57 9.30
C ALA A 317 26.93 13.09 9.10
N ASP A 318 27.59 12.47 10.08
CA ASP A 318 27.97 11.06 10.10
C ASP A 318 26.75 10.13 10.06
N ASP A 319 25.70 10.44 10.83
CA ASP A 319 24.43 9.70 10.80
C ASP A 319 23.79 9.79 9.40
N ILE A 320 23.79 10.98 8.78
CA ILE A 320 23.24 11.19 7.44
C ILE A 320 24.06 10.43 6.38
N GLN A 321 25.38 10.42 6.50
CA GLN A 321 26.25 9.63 5.61
C GLN A 321 25.95 8.14 5.74
N HIS A 322 25.82 7.62 6.95
CA HIS A 322 25.44 6.21 7.18
C HIS A 322 24.08 5.89 6.54
N MET A 323 23.08 6.76 6.73
CA MET A 323 21.77 6.61 6.09
C MET A 323 21.86 6.56 4.57
N LEU A 324 22.69 7.42 3.95
CA LEU A 324 22.86 7.44 2.49
C LEU A 324 23.53 6.16 2.00
N GLY A 325 24.57 5.69 2.70
CA GLY A 325 25.23 4.42 2.42
C GLY A 325 24.25 3.23 2.49
N ASP A 326 23.38 3.20 3.49
CA ASP A 326 22.35 2.17 3.63
C ASP A 326 21.32 2.23 2.48
N CYS A 327 20.88 3.42 2.07
CA CYS A 327 19.97 3.59 0.94
C CYS A 327 20.56 3.01 -0.35
N VAL A 328 21.81 3.38 -0.66
CA VAL A 328 22.54 2.89 -1.86
C VAL A 328 22.72 1.38 -1.80
N ASN A 329 23.13 0.85 -0.65
CA ASN A 329 23.31 -0.58 -0.43
C ASN A 329 21.99 -1.36 -0.60
N ASN A 330 20.87 -0.83 -0.10
CA ASN A 330 19.56 -1.45 -0.26
C ASN A 330 19.10 -1.44 -1.73
N ILE A 331 19.36 -0.36 -2.47
CA ILE A 331 19.13 -0.29 -3.91
C ILE A 331 19.99 -1.33 -4.65
N ALA A 332 21.28 -1.41 -4.36
CA ALA A 332 22.18 -2.39 -4.97
C ALA A 332 21.76 -3.83 -4.68
N LYS A 333 21.42 -4.13 -3.41
CA LYS A 333 20.89 -5.45 -3.00
C LYS A 333 19.62 -5.79 -3.75
N PHE A 334 18.73 -4.83 -3.94
CA PHE A 334 17.49 -5.04 -4.70
C PHE A 334 17.78 -5.36 -6.16
N TYR A 335 18.66 -4.59 -6.81
CA TYR A 335 19.00 -4.77 -8.23
C TYR A 335 19.65 -6.13 -8.52
N TYR A 336 20.59 -6.57 -7.67
CA TYR A 336 21.31 -7.82 -7.90
C TYR A 336 20.60 -9.09 -7.37
N ARG A 337 19.54 -8.96 -6.58
CA ARG A 337 18.77 -10.11 -6.10
C ARG A 337 17.86 -10.65 -7.20
N SER A 338 18.27 -11.77 -7.80
CA SER A 338 17.39 -12.59 -8.63
C SER A 338 16.44 -13.40 -7.75
N SER A 339 15.22 -12.91 -7.44
CA SER A 339 14.05 -13.78 -7.14
C SER A 339 12.76 -13.00 -6.82
N LYS A 340 11.64 -13.60 -7.24
CA LYS A 340 10.25 -13.15 -7.32
C LYS A 340 9.51 -13.00 -5.97
N GLU A 341 10.20 -12.67 -4.89
CA GLU A 341 9.66 -12.81 -3.52
C GLU A 341 9.57 -11.53 -2.67
N ASN A 342 9.97 -10.35 -3.15
CA ASN A 342 9.91 -9.14 -2.31
C ASN A 342 8.81 -8.14 -2.68
N ILE A 343 8.23 -7.58 -1.62
CA ILE A 343 7.26 -6.47 -1.58
C ILE A 343 7.96 -5.13 -1.92
N SER A 344 9.29 -5.07 -1.83
CA SER A 344 10.07 -3.87 -2.11
C SER A 344 9.99 -3.50 -3.58
N SER A 345 9.33 -2.38 -3.88
CA SER A 345 9.39 -1.75 -5.21
C SER A 345 10.43 -0.64 -5.23
N TRP A 346 10.84 -0.21 -6.42
CA TRP A 346 11.65 1.01 -6.60
C TRP A 346 11.08 2.19 -5.83
N THR A 347 9.75 2.31 -5.80
CA THR A 347 9.05 3.35 -5.06
C THR A 347 9.28 3.28 -3.55
N LEU A 348 9.36 2.09 -2.95
CA LEU A 348 9.68 1.94 -1.54
C LEU A 348 11.14 2.31 -1.23
N LEU A 349 12.07 1.89 -2.07
CA LEU A 349 13.50 2.18 -1.87
C LEU A 349 13.82 3.67 -2.06
N LEU A 350 13.12 4.34 -2.98
CA LEU A 350 13.31 5.76 -3.24
C LEU A 350 12.48 6.64 -2.28
N CYS A 351 11.19 6.35 -2.12
CA CYS A 351 10.22 7.24 -1.47
C CYS A 351 9.65 6.71 -0.15
N GLY A 352 10.10 5.54 0.32
CA GLY A 352 9.76 5.04 1.65
C GLY A 352 10.32 5.93 2.77
N GLU A 353 9.89 5.70 4.01
CA GLU A 353 10.30 6.51 5.17
C GLU A 353 11.82 6.54 5.37
N THR A 354 12.49 5.42 5.10
CA THR A 354 13.95 5.26 5.11
C THR A 354 14.57 5.22 3.71
N GLY A 355 13.83 5.70 2.71
CA GLY A 355 14.27 5.72 1.32
C GLY A 355 15.20 6.88 0.98
N LEU A 356 15.74 6.84 -0.23
CA LEU A 356 16.71 7.82 -0.74
C LEU A 356 16.21 9.28 -0.66
N VAL A 357 14.93 9.53 -0.93
CA VAL A 357 14.33 10.87 -0.91
C VAL A 357 14.36 11.45 0.51
N SER A 358 13.97 10.65 1.52
CA SER A 358 13.98 11.03 2.93
C SER A 358 15.41 11.31 3.43
N CYS A 359 16.38 10.48 3.00
CA CYS A 359 17.78 10.69 3.31
C CYS A 359 18.32 11.99 2.67
N LEU A 360 18.07 12.21 1.38
CA LEU A 360 18.51 13.42 0.70
C LEU A 360 17.83 14.67 1.26
N GLU A 361 16.59 14.59 1.72
CA GLU A 361 15.97 15.70 2.46
C GLU A 361 16.83 16.11 3.67
N GLN A 362 17.35 15.15 4.45
CA GLN A 362 18.26 15.47 5.56
C GLN A 362 19.57 16.11 5.09
N VAL A 363 20.12 15.67 3.95
CA VAL A 363 21.28 16.30 3.31
C VAL A 363 21.00 17.77 2.99
N PHE A 364 19.83 18.06 2.38
CA PHE A 364 19.43 19.43 2.04
C PHE A 364 19.09 20.29 3.26
N LEU A 365 18.67 19.70 4.38
CA LEU A 365 18.34 20.46 5.60
C LEU A 365 19.55 20.68 6.52
N HIS A 366 20.61 19.90 6.38
CA HIS A 366 21.80 20.01 7.22
C HIS A 366 22.60 21.29 6.92
N GLY A 367 22.81 22.12 7.95
CA GLY A 367 23.48 23.42 7.83
C GLY A 367 22.66 24.49 7.13
N PHE A 368 21.33 24.37 7.09
CA PHE A 368 20.45 25.36 6.47
C PHE A 368 20.20 26.58 7.40
N LYS A 369 20.66 27.77 6.99
CA LYS A 369 20.66 28.99 7.82
C LYS A 369 19.28 29.57 8.08
N SER A 370 18.40 29.55 7.08
CA SER A 370 17.13 30.29 7.12
C SER A 370 15.94 29.38 6.84
N SER A 371 15.33 28.86 7.91
CA SER A 371 14.11 28.04 7.82
C SER A 371 12.83 28.87 7.64
N ARG A 372 12.91 30.21 7.71
CA ARG A 372 11.75 31.12 7.60
C ARG A 372 12.09 32.39 6.84
N ILE A 373 11.33 32.70 5.81
CA ILE A 373 11.37 33.98 5.09
C ILE A 373 9.99 34.62 5.17
N PHE A 374 9.91 35.86 5.70
CA PHE A 374 8.65 36.61 5.93
C PHE A 374 7.56 35.83 6.69
N GLY A 375 7.95 34.99 7.65
CA GLY A 375 7.02 34.19 8.46
C GLY A 375 6.44 32.95 7.77
N ARG A 376 6.84 32.64 6.53
CA ARG A 376 6.53 31.38 5.86
C ARG A 376 7.68 30.38 6.04
N ASN A 377 7.32 29.11 6.21
CA ASN A 377 8.31 28.03 6.24
C ASN A 377 8.93 27.87 4.85
N LEU A 378 10.25 27.74 4.81
CA LEU A 378 10.99 27.54 3.56
C LEU A 378 11.24 26.06 3.34
N TYR A 379 10.90 25.58 2.14
CA TYR A 379 11.06 24.19 1.75
C TYR A 379 12.30 23.99 0.90
N VAL A 380 12.82 22.76 0.85
CA VAL A 380 13.93 22.39 -0.06
C VAL A 380 13.61 22.75 -1.51
N TRP A 381 12.35 22.56 -1.93
CA TRP A 381 11.90 22.97 -3.26
C TRP A 381 12.03 24.47 -3.54
N ASP A 382 11.81 25.33 -2.53
CA ASP A 382 11.95 26.78 -2.71
C ASP A 382 13.41 27.15 -3.00
N PHE A 383 14.36 26.46 -2.36
CA PHE A 383 15.78 26.61 -2.65
C PHE A 383 16.14 26.14 -4.07
N ILE A 384 15.67 24.96 -4.47
CA ILE A 384 15.88 24.41 -5.83
C ILE A 384 15.32 25.37 -6.90
N ALA A 385 14.11 25.89 -6.70
CA ALA A 385 13.51 26.85 -7.61
C ALA A 385 14.34 28.15 -7.71
N ARG A 386 14.86 28.64 -6.58
CA ARG A 386 15.72 29.83 -6.52
C ARG A 386 17.04 29.64 -7.27
N VAL A 387 17.69 28.49 -7.14
CA VAL A 387 18.92 28.16 -7.90
C VAL A 387 18.64 28.16 -9.41
N ARG A 388 17.48 27.65 -9.83
CA ARG A 388 17.06 27.69 -11.24
C ARG A 388 16.85 29.13 -11.75
N GLU A 389 16.21 30.00 -10.96
CA GLU A 389 16.03 31.42 -11.31
C GLU A 389 17.38 32.16 -11.46
N GLU A 390 18.34 31.83 -10.60
CA GLU A 390 19.71 32.37 -10.67
C GLU A 390 20.41 31.97 -11.98
N LYS A 391 20.32 30.70 -12.37
CA LYS A 391 20.93 30.17 -13.60
C LYS A 391 20.29 30.71 -14.88
N ASP A 392 18.97 30.87 -14.89
CA ASP A 392 18.26 31.52 -16.00
C ASP A 392 18.72 32.97 -16.20
N SER A 393 19.07 33.66 -15.11
CA SER A 393 19.52 35.06 -15.15
C SER A 393 20.97 35.21 -15.62
N SER A 394 21.83 34.21 -15.39
CA SER A 394 23.25 34.28 -15.78
C SER A 394 23.51 34.06 -17.27
N GLY A 395 22.59 33.42 -18.02
CA GLY A 395 22.71 33.22 -19.47
C GLY A 395 23.78 32.22 -19.93
N GLU A 396 24.74 31.85 -19.08
CA GLU A 396 25.69 30.76 -19.30
C GLU A 396 25.08 29.42 -18.86
N ALA A 397 24.89 28.47 -19.78
CA ALA A 397 24.38 27.15 -19.44
C ALA A 397 25.12 26.05 -20.20
N ASP A 398 26.00 25.36 -19.47
CA ASP A 398 26.46 24.02 -19.84
C ASP A 398 25.27 23.03 -19.92
N ASP A 399 25.52 21.84 -20.44
CA ASP A 399 24.46 20.84 -20.66
C ASP A 399 23.77 20.43 -19.35
N ILE A 400 24.52 20.39 -18.24
CA ILE A 400 24.01 20.05 -16.91
C ILE A 400 23.07 21.14 -16.38
N SER A 401 23.45 22.42 -16.50
CA SER A 401 22.58 23.54 -16.11
C SER A 401 21.30 23.56 -16.94
N ARG A 402 21.39 23.27 -18.25
CA ARG A 402 20.22 23.19 -19.13
C ARG A 402 19.27 22.06 -18.72
N TYR A 403 19.83 20.87 -18.41
CA TYR A 403 19.06 19.75 -17.88
C TYR A 403 18.36 20.13 -16.56
N TYR A 404 19.09 20.72 -15.62
CA TYR A 404 18.55 21.14 -14.33
C TYR A 404 17.40 22.15 -14.49
N CYS A 405 17.60 23.22 -15.26
CA CYS A 405 16.57 24.22 -15.50
C CYS A 405 15.34 23.62 -16.19
N HIS A 406 15.54 22.72 -17.17
CA HIS A 406 14.45 22.02 -17.84
C HIS A 406 13.65 21.14 -16.87
N LEU A 407 14.34 20.33 -16.06
CA LEU A 407 13.72 19.43 -15.09
C LEU A 407 12.90 20.21 -14.05
N VAL A 408 13.49 21.25 -13.44
CA VAL A 408 12.82 22.06 -12.44
C VAL A 408 11.59 22.76 -13.03
N THR A 409 11.71 23.29 -14.26
CA THR A 409 10.57 23.92 -14.98
C THR A 409 9.47 22.89 -15.27
N LYS A 410 9.85 21.69 -15.73
CA LYS A 410 8.90 20.61 -16.01
C LYS A 410 8.13 20.23 -14.75
N ILE A 411 8.81 20.03 -13.63
CA ILE A 411 8.18 19.69 -12.34
C ILE A 411 7.28 20.83 -11.85
N GLN A 412 7.74 22.08 -11.93
CA GLN A 412 6.98 23.25 -11.49
C GLN A 412 5.64 23.38 -12.26
N ASN A 413 5.63 23.01 -13.54
CA ASN A 413 4.46 23.11 -14.43
C ASN A 413 3.58 21.85 -14.46
N SER A 414 4.06 20.74 -13.91
CA SER A 414 3.44 19.41 -14.05
C SER A 414 2.08 19.25 -13.36
N SER A 415 1.92 19.84 -12.17
CA SER A 415 0.65 19.78 -11.45
C SER A 415 0.53 20.88 -10.41
N HIS A 416 -0.64 21.51 -10.40
CA HIS A 416 -1.02 22.40 -9.31
C HIS A 416 -1.31 21.61 -8.03
N SER A 417 -1.83 20.38 -8.08
CA SER A 417 -2.19 19.64 -6.86
C SER A 417 -1.00 19.18 -6.04
N LEU A 418 0.17 19.06 -6.65
CA LEU A 418 1.42 18.63 -6.02
C LEU A 418 2.06 19.75 -5.19
N GLY A 419 2.23 19.50 -3.89
CA GLY A 419 2.95 20.38 -2.98
C GLY A 419 4.46 20.37 -3.17
N LYS A 420 5.14 21.21 -2.40
CA LYS A 420 6.60 21.43 -2.51
C LYS A 420 7.42 20.16 -2.25
N ASP A 421 7.01 19.32 -1.31
CA ASP A 421 7.76 18.09 -1.01
C ASP A 421 7.57 17.04 -2.09
N GLY A 422 6.37 16.96 -2.66
CA GLY A 422 6.12 16.12 -3.83
C GLY A 422 6.99 16.54 -5.02
N ARG A 423 7.24 17.84 -5.19
CA ARG A 423 8.15 18.35 -6.24
C ARG A 423 9.61 18.00 -5.96
N PHE A 424 10.06 18.13 -4.71
CA PHE A 424 11.39 17.67 -4.30
C PHE A 424 11.56 16.16 -4.53
N GLN A 425 10.58 15.35 -4.12
CA GLN A 425 10.57 13.91 -4.38
C GLN A 425 10.71 13.61 -5.87
N LEU A 426 9.97 14.30 -6.74
CA LEU A 426 10.08 14.12 -8.19
C LEU A 426 11.43 14.54 -8.74
N PHE A 427 12.01 15.62 -8.23
CA PHE A 427 13.36 16.06 -8.61
C PHE A 427 14.40 14.99 -8.30
N VAL A 428 14.36 14.39 -7.11
CA VAL A 428 15.24 13.28 -6.74
C VAL A 428 14.99 12.07 -7.64
N CYS A 429 13.74 11.59 -7.74
CA CYS A 429 13.43 10.38 -8.50
C CYS A 429 13.83 10.50 -9.97
N LEU A 430 13.50 11.63 -10.63
CA LEU A 430 13.85 11.85 -12.03
C LEU A 430 15.35 12.07 -12.20
N GLY A 431 15.99 12.81 -11.28
CA GLY A 431 17.43 13.03 -11.31
C GLY A 431 18.25 11.75 -11.21
N VAL A 432 17.83 10.80 -10.36
CA VAL A 432 18.52 9.52 -10.20
C VAL A 432 18.22 8.59 -11.39
N ARG A 433 16.97 8.54 -11.86
CA ARG A 433 16.58 7.79 -13.08
C ARG A 433 17.39 8.23 -14.29
N ASP A 434 17.54 9.54 -14.47
CA ASP A 434 18.25 10.11 -15.61
C ASP A 434 19.78 10.10 -15.39
N HIS A 435 20.26 9.60 -14.25
CA HIS A 435 21.67 9.53 -13.86
C HIS A 435 22.38 10.90 -13.76
N MET A 436 21.62 11.97 -13.54
CA MET A 436 22.11 13.35 -13.56
C MET A 436 22.10 14.04 -12.19
N LEU A 437 21.56 13.40 -11.13
CA LEU A 437 21.40 14.07 -9.83
C LEU A 437 22.75 14.50 -9.23
N HIS A 438 23.76 13.63 -9.23
CA HIS A 438 25.10 13.93 -8.71
C HIS A 438 25.74 15.12 -9.45
N CYS A 439 25.65 15.17 -10.79
CA CYS A 439 26.10 16.30 -11.60
C CYS A 439 25.35 17.59 -11.26
N CYS A 440 24.04 17.53 -11.05
CA CYS A 440 23.26 18.70 -10.65
C CYS A 440 23.70 19.25 -9.29
N LEU A 441 24.01 18.37 -8.33
CA LEU A 441 24.51 18.78 -7.02
C LEU A 441 25.87 19.48 -7.14
N LEU A 442 26.81 18.88 -7.87
CA LEU A 442 28.19 19.38 -8.02
C LEU A 442 28.31 20.64 -8.89
N SER A 443 27.68 20.65 -10.06
CA SER A 443 27.92 21.69 -11.08
C SER A 443 26.92 22.85 -11.02
N VAL A 444 25.76 22.65 -10.40
CA VAL A 444 24.68 23.65 -10.41
C VAL A 444 24.34 24.13 -9.01
N ILE A 445 24.00 23.22 -8.09
CA ILE A 445 23.50 23.56 -6.76
C ILE A 445 24.64 24.07 -5.86
N ALA A 446 25.68 23.28 -5.62
CA ALA A 446 26.78 23.66 -4.73
C ALA A 446 27.46 25.00 -5.09
N PRO A 447 27.81 25.28 -6.37
CA PRO A 447 28.48 26.53 -6.74
C PRO A 447 27.54 27.74 -6.84
N SER A 448 26.22 27.57 -6.64
CA SER A 448 25.28 28.68 -6.73
C SER A 448 25.49 29.71 -5.63
N ARG A 449 25.23 30.98 -5.94
CA ARG A 449 25.20 32.06 -4.97
C ARG A 449 24.15 31.80 -3.88
N SER A 450 23.01 31.23 -4.29
CA SER A 450 21.95 30.83 -3.35
C SER A 450 22.46 29.87 -2.27
N THR A 451 23.35 28.91 -2.61
CA THR A 451 23.99 28.03 -1.61
C THR A 451 24.85 28.80 -0.63
N LEU A 452 25.66 29.74 -1.12
CA LEU A 452 26.51 30.58 -0.26
C LEU A 452 25.71 31.42 0.73
N GLU A 453 24.55 31.93 0.30
CA GLU A 453 23.66 32.75 1.14
C GLU A 453 22.86 31.92 2.15
N MET A 454 22.39 30.73 1.75
CA MET A 454 21.40 29.97 2.51
C MET A 454 21.97 28.84 3.37
N TYR A 455 23.23 28.43 3.15
CA TYR A 455 23.87 27.34 3.89
C TYR A 455 25.11 27.78 4.68
N ASP A 456 25.31 27.12 5.83
CA ASP A 456 26.50 27.17 6.69
C ASP A 456 27.66 26.37 6.07
N GLU A 457 28.89 26.70 6.48
CA GLU A 457 30.12 26.08 5.95
C GLU A 457 30.20 24.57 6.25
N ILE A 458 29.55 24.11 7.32
CA ILE A 458 29.47 22.69 7.70
C ILE A 458 28.35 21.92 6.97
N SER A 459 27.65 22.55 6.02
CA SER A 459 26.61 21.88 5.23
C SER A 459 27.20 20.95 4.17
N PHE A 460 26.40 19.98 3.71
CA PHE A 460 26.82 19.07 2.63
C PHE A 460 27.12 19.76 1.30
N PHE A 461 26.64 20.99 1.07
CA PHE A 461 26.89 21.72 -0.17
C PHE A 461 28.05 22.71 -0.07
N ARG A 462 28.60 22.94 1.14
CA ARG A 462 29.71 23.88 1.37
C ARG A 462 30.97 23.21 1.88
N ASP A 463 30.85 22.08 2.57
CA ASP A 463 31.99 21.23 2.91
C ASP A 463 32.33 20.35 1.69
N PRO A 464 33.53 20.48 1.11
CA PRO A 464 33.91 19.74 -0.09
C PRO A 464 33.96 18.23 0.14
N TYR A 465 34.34 17.76 1.35
CA TYR A 465 34.41 16.33 1.65
C TYR A 465 33.02 15.70 1.74
N LEU A 466 32.07 16.41 2.37
CA LEU A 466 30.69 15.95 2.46
C LEU A 466 30.00 15.98 1.09
N LEU A 467 30.27 17.01 0.28
CA LEU A 467 29.74 17.12 -1.07
C LEU A 467 30.23 15.99 -1.97
N GLU A 468 31.54 15.72 -1.94
CA GLU A 468 32.17 14.64 -2.71
C GLU A 468 31.59 13.29 -2.30
N TYR A 469 31.45 13.01 -1.00
CA TYR A 469 30.82 11.79 -0.51
C TYR A 469 29.40 11.59 -1.07
N VAL A 470 28.54 12.61 -0.99
CA VAL A 470 27.17 12.52 -1.51
C VAL A 470 27.18 12.30 -3.03
N ALA A 471 28.05 13.01 -3.74
CA ALA A 471 28.17 12.87 -5.18
C ALA A 471 28.63 11.45 -5.59
N GLU A 472 29.63 10.89 -4.91
CA GLU A 472 30.11 9.52 -5.16
C GLU A 472 29.02 8.47 -4.88
N MET A 473 28.32 8.60 -3.75
CA MET A 473 27.20 7.70 -3.41
C MET A 473 26.10 7.75 -4.47
N LEU A 474 25.71 8.95 -4.93
CA LEU A 474 24.72 9.10 -5.99
C LEU A 474 25.23 8.66 -7.36
N GLN A 475 26.51 8.88 -7.67
CA GLN A 475 27.14 8.41 -8.90
C GLN A 475 27.18 6.87 -8.95
N SER A 476 27.37 6.20 -7.81
CA SER A 476 27.34 4.74 -7.74
C SER A 476 25.98 4.16 -8.17
N LEU A 477 24.90 4.95 -8.02
CA LEU A 477 23.55 4.57 -8.45
C LEU A 477 23.38 4.59 -9.97
N ASN A 478 24.28 5.23 -10.73
CA ASN A 478 24.21 5.28 -12.19
C ASN A 478 24.40 3.90 -12.85
N ASN A 479 24.86 2.91 -12.09
CA ASN A 479 24.98 1.53 -12.56
C ASN A 479 23.64 0.78 -12.56
N PHE A 480 22.56 1.37 -12.03
CA PHE A 480 21.26 0.73 -11.87
C PHE A 480 20.21 1.41 -12.75
N ASP A 481 19.59 0.65 -13.66
CA ASP A 481 18.45 1.14 -14.43
C ASP A 481 17.21 1.22 -13.53
N ILE A 482 16.84 2.44 -13.15
CA ILE A 482 15.75 2.70 -12.19
C ILE A 482 14.45 2.95 -12.96
N ILE A 483 13.53 2.01 -12.85
CA ILE A 483 12.21 2.12 -13.48
C ILE A 483 11.23 2.72 -12.46
N LEU A 484 10.82 3.97 -12.71
CA LEU A 484 9.81 4.65 -11.88
C LEU A 484 8.39 4.17 -12.25
N GLU A 485 7.59 3.86 -11.25
CA GLU A 485 6.17 3.55 -11.43
C GLU A 485 5.39 4.78 -11.96
N ASN A 486 4.36 4.54 -12.77
CA ASN A 486 3.44 5.59 -13.24
C ASN A 486 2.82 6.38 -12.08
N SER A 487 2.60 5.71 -10.94
CA SER A 487 2.09 6.31 -9.72
C SER A 487 2.96 7.49 -9.21
N LEU A 488 4.27 7.46 -9.49
CA LEU A 488 5.21 8.55 -9.20
C LEU A 488 5.16 9.61 -10.31
N THR A 489 5.21 9.22 -11.58
CA THR A 489 5.37 10.14 -12.71
C THR A 489 4.06 10.72 -13.27
N TYR A 490 2.90 10.35 -12.71
CA TYR A 490 1.57 10.71 -13.21
C TYR A 490 1.38 12.21 -13.53
N SER A 491 2.00 13.12 -12.77
CA SER A 491 1.89 14.57 -13.04
C SER A 491 2.78 15.05 -14.17
N ILE A 492 3.85 14.32 -14.51
CA ILE A 492 4.95 14.73 -15.40
C ILE A 492 4.92 13.96 -16.74
N SER A 493 4.02 12.99 -16.87
CA SER A 493 3.89 12.07 -18.02
C SER A 493 3.52 12.79 -19.31
#